data_AF-A0A355UHB9-F1
#
_entry.id   AF-A0A355UHB9-F1
#
_cell.length_a   1.000
_cell.length_b   1.000
_cell.length_c   1.000
_cell.angle_alpha   90.00
_cell.angle_beta   90.00
_cell.angle_gamma   90.00
#
_symmetry.space_group_name_H-M   'P 1'
#
loop_
_entity.id
_entity.type
_entity.pdbx_description
1 polymer ?
#
loop_
_entity_poly.entity_id
_entity_poly.type
_entity_poly.pdbx_seq_one_letter_code
_entity_poly.pdbx_strand_id
1 'polypeptide(L)' 'TKDKRQKTLDLSPSTSDQILEFKVSGEKIEAVHMLPGYTHNIINLSDTEDLVTVMWANESFDPNKPDTFFELV' A
#
# COMPACT_ATOMS: atom_id res chain seq x y z
N THR A 1 -4.49 -1.34 23.75
CA THR A 1 -4.98 -2.25 22.70
C THR A 1 -4.72 -1.56 21.38
N LYS A 2 -4.08 -2.20 20.39
CA LYS A 2 -3.82 -1.58 19.08
C LYS A 2 -5.17 -1.34 18.41
N ASP A 3 -5.69 -0.14 18.62
CA ASP A 3 -7.05 0.24 18.27
C ASP A 3 -7.06 0.81 16.85
N LYS A 4 -8.08 0.38 16.09
CA LYS A 4 -8.63 0.96 14.85
C LYS A 4 -7.78 0.89 13.58
N ARG A 5 -8.04 -0.16 12.79
CA ARG A 5 -7.96 -0.21 11.30
C ARG A 5 -6.76 0.52 10.70
N GLN A 6 -5.61 0.39 11.34
CA GLN A 6 -4.43 1.15 10.95
C GLN A 6 -3.66 0.28 9.97
N LYS A 7 -3.33 0.84 8.82
CA LYS A 7 -2.42 0.19 7.87
C LYS A 7 -1.13 0.99 7.76
N THR A 8 -0.03 0.26 7.63
CA THR A 8 1.23 0.83 7.14
C THR A 8 1.29 0.62 5.64
N LEU A 9 1.58 1.68 4.89
CA LEU A 9 2.00 1.59 3.50
C LEU A 9 3.47 2.02 3.41
N ASP A 10 4.32 1.12 2.95
CA ASP A 10 5.75 1.37 2.73
C ASP A 10 5.99 1.61 1.24
N LEU A 11 6.49 2.79 0.86
CA LEU A 11 6.96 3.07 -0.50
C LEU A 11 8.49 3.15 -0.50
N SER A 12 9.15 2.38 -1.36
CA SER A 12 10.59 2.49 -1.58
C SER A 12 10.88 2.80 -3.05
N PRO A 13 11.62 3.88 -3.40
CA PRO A 13 12.09 4.08 -4.76
C PRO A 13 12.97 2.90 -5.18
N SER A 14 12.79 2.36 -6.38
CA SER A 14 13.59 1.22 -6.89
C SER A 14 15.10 1.51 -7.06
N THR A 15 15.54 2.73 -6.72
CA THR A 15 16.92 3.21 -6.83
C THR A 15 17.49 3.70 -5.49
N SER A 16 16.78 3.49 -4.37
CA SER A 16 17.17 4.02 -3.06
C SER A 16 16.66 3.13 -1.91
N ASP A 17 17.38 3.09 -0.79
CA ASP A 17 16.95 2.40 0.43
C ASP A 17 15.99 3.22 1.32
N GLN A 18 15.49 4.37 0.83
CA GLN A 18 14.59 5.22 1.59
C GLN A 18 13.17 4.67 1.59
N ILE A 19 12.65 4.36 2.78
CA ILE A 19 11.26 3.91 2.95
C ILE A 19 10.38 5.09 3.43
N LEU A 20 9.26 5.30 2.75
CA LEU A 20 8.21 6.23 3.14
C LEU A 20 7.06 5.45 3.80
N GLU A 21 6.84 5.66 5.09
CA GLU A 21 5.79 5.00 5.87
C GLU A 21 4.54 5.90 6.00
N PHE A 22 3.37 5.37 5.65
CA PHE A 22 2.08 6.03 5.87
C PHE A 22 1.20 5.22 6.82
N LYS A 23 0.83 5.82 7.97
CA LYS A 23 -0.16 5.27 8.90
C LYS A 23 -1.52 5.90 8.63
N VAL A 24 -2.44 5.12 8.07
CA VAL A 24 -3.80 5.59 7.75
C VAL A 24 -4.86 4.65 8.32
N SER A 25 -6.09 5.16 8.52
CA SER A 25 -7.19 4.36 9.05
C SER A 25 -8.54 4.68 8.42
N GLY A 26 -9.52 3.80 8.60
CA GLY A 26 -10.90 4.05 8.16
C GLY A 26 -11.65 5.11 8.98
N GLU A 27 -11.06 5.67 10.03
CA GLU A 27 -11.67 6.77 10.81
C GLU A 27 -11.50 8.13 10.14
N LYS A 28 -10.44 8.27 9.34
CA LYS A 28 -10.15 9.46 8.54
C LYS A 28 -9.89 9.01 7.11
N ILE A 29 -10.85 9.28 6.22
CA ILE A 29 -10.72 8.87 4.81
C ILE A 29 -9.57 9.65 4.18
N GLU A 30 -8.53 8.94 3.80
CA GLU A 30 -7.32 9.45 3.16
C GLU A 30 -6.97 8.59 1.95
N ALA A 31 -6.61 9.23 0.84
CA ALA A 31 -6.07 8.56 -0.32
C ALA A 31 -4.54 8.62 -0.27
N VAL A 32 -3.88 7.49 -0.50
CA VAL A 32 -2.43 7.44 -0.69
C VAL A 32 -2.15 7.13 -2.15
N HIS A 33 -1.39 8.00 -2.80
CA HIS A 33 -1.02 7.85 -4.21
C HIS A 33 0.24 7.00 -4.31
N MET A 34 0.13 5.86 -4.98
CA MET A 34 1.25 4.99 -5.32
C MET A 34 1.85 5.44 -6.65
N LEU A 35 3.05 6.00 -6.62
CA LEU A 35 3.75 6.44 -7.82
C LEU A 35 4.42 5.23 -8.51
N PRO A 36 4.43 5.15 -9.86
CA PRO A 36 5.24 4.16 -10.57
C PRO A 36 6.73 4.28 -10.22
N GLY A 37 7.44 3.15 -10.23
CA GLY A 37 8.87 3.10 -9.86
C GLY A 37 9.15 3.09 -8.36
N TYR A 38 8.09 3.07 -7.54
CA TYR A 38 8.17 2.77 -6.13
C TYR A 38 7.59 1.38 -5.90
N THR A 39 8.26 0.58 -5.08
CA THR A 39 7.71 -0.69 -4.60
C THR A 39 6.90 -0.43 -3.34
N HIS A 40 5.74 -1.08 -3.24
CA HIS A 40 4.71 -0.76 -2.26
C HIS A 40 4.27 -2.01 -1.49
N ASN A 41 4.10 -1.88 -0.17
CA ASN A 41 3.55 -2.95 0.69
C ASN A 41 2.47 -2.41 1.64
N ILE A 42 1.38 -3.16 1.87
CA ILE A 42 0.29 -2.78 2.79
C ILE A 42 0.18 -3.82 3.90
N ILE A 43 0.30 -3.36 5.15
CA ILE A 43 0.24 -4.21 6.34
C ILE A 43 -0.99 -3.85 7.18
N ASN A 44 -1.86 -4.82 7.46
CA ASN A 44 -2.93 -4.65 8.46
C ASN A 44 -2.32 -4.72 9.87
N LEU A 45 -2.45 -3.64 10.65
CA LEU A 45 -1.93 -3.58 12.02
C LEU A 45 -2.95 -4.02 13.08
N SER A 46 -4.18 -4.34 12.66
CA SER A 46 -5.24 -4.83 13.55
C SER A 46 -5.13 -6.35 13.74
N ASP A 47 -5.17 -6.79 14.99
CA ASP A 47 -5.19 -8.21 15.35
C ASP A 47 -6.61 -8.80 15.34
N THR A 48 -7.65 -7.95 15.28
CA THR A 48 -9.04 -8.33 15.51
C THR A 48 -10.00 -7.95 14.38
N GLU A 49 -9.58 -7.08 13.46
CA GLU A 49 -10.44 -6.55 12.41
C GLU A 49 -9.82 -6.73 11.03
N ASP A 50 -10.66 -7.05 10.05
CA ASP A 50 -10.25 -7.13 8.64
C ASP A 50 -9.96 -5.73 8.08
N LEU A 51 -8.91 -5.66 7.26
CA LEU A 51 -8.59 -4.46 6.48
C LEU A 51 -9.32 -4.51 5.14
N VAL A 52 -10.28 -3.60 4.96
CA VAL A 52 -10.87 -3.33 3.65
C VAL A 52 -10.25 -2.07 3.07
N THR A 53 -9.60 -2.19 1.91
CA THR A 53 -9.01 -1.06 1.18
C THR A 53 -9.58 -1.01 -0.23
N VAL A 54 -10.08 0.16 -0.63
CA VAL A 54 -10.42 0.42 -2.04
C VAL A 54 -9.14 0.78 -2.78
N MET A 55 -8.86 0.04 -3.85
CA MET A 55 -7.75 0.32 -4.75
C MET A 55 -8.30 0.80 -6.08
N TRP A 56 -7.79 1.95 -6.54
CA TRP A 56 -8.02 2.45 -7.89
C TRP A 56 -6.72 2.31 -8.68
N ALA A 57 -6.83 1.83 -9.91
CA ALA A 57 -5.73 1.73 -10.85
C ALA A 57 -6.09 2.51 -12.12
N ASN A 58 -5.09 3.08 -12.78
CA ASN A 58 -5.24 3.87 -14.01
C ASN A 58 -5.61 3.00 -15.22
N GLU A 59 -5.40 1.69 -15.15
CA GLU A 59 -5.76 0.74 -16.19
C GLU A 59 -6.28 -0.58 -15.59
N SER A 60 -6.94 -1.38 -16.42
CA SER A 60 -7.37 -2.72 -16.05
C SER A 60 -6.19 -3.70 -16.11
N PHE A 61 -6.17 -4.68 -15.22
CA PHE A 61 -5.14 -5.71 -15.21
C PHE A 61 -5.17 -6.56 -16.49
N ASP A 62 -4.02 -6.67 -17.19
CA ASP A 62 -3.81 -7.58 -18.32
C ASP A 62 -2.77 -8.66 -17.94
N PRO A 63 -3.17 -9.94 -17.79
CA PRO A 63 -2.23 -11.02 -17.48
C PRO A 63 -1.10 -11.20 -18.51
N ASN A 64 -1.29 -10.80 -19.77
CA ASN A 64 -0.26 -10.90 -20.81
C ASN A 64 0.74 -9.75 -20.74
N LYS A 65 0.38 -8.66 -20.07
CA LYS A 65 1.20 -7.46 -19.87
C LYS A 65 0.91 -6.85 -18.49
N PRO A 66 1.31 -7.53 -17.40
CA PRO A 66 0.84 -7.20 -16.05
C PRO A 66 1.42 -5.91 -15.46
N ASP A 67 2.46 -5.35 -16.08
CA ASP A 67 3.18 -4.13 -15.66
C ASP A 67 3.46 -4.06 -14.14
N THR A 68 3.74 -5.22 -13.55
CA THR A 68 3.94 -5.40 -12.10
C THR A 68 5.16 -6.29 -11.90
N PHE A 69 6.11 -5.83 -11.09
CA PHE A 69 7.36 -6.52 -10.80
C PHE A 69 7.51 -6.70 -9.29
N PHE A 70 7.94 -7.89 -8.86
CA PHE A 70 8.15 -8.18 -7.44
C PHE A 70 9.52 -7.65 -6.98
N GLU A 71 9.51 -6.92 -5.88
CA GLU A 71 10.69 -6.47 -5.14
C GLU A 71 10.35 -6.52 -3.64
N LEU A 72 11.32 -6.91 -2.81
CA LEU A 72 11.13 -7.00 -1.38
C LEU A 72 11.38 -5.64 -0.74
N VAL A 73 10.43 -5.20 0.09
CA VAL A 73 10.53 -4.00 0.95
C VAL A 73 10.24 -4.41 2.38
#